data_AF-A0A7L4QW50-F1
#
_entry.id   AF-A0A7L4QW50-F1
#
_cell.length_a   1.000
_cell.length_b   1.000
_cell.length_c   1.000
_cell.angle_alpha   90.00
_cell.angle_beta   90.00
_cell.angle_gamma   90.00
#
_symmetry.space_group_name_H-M   'P 1'
#
loop_
_entity.id
_entity.type
_entity.pdbx_description
1 polymer ?
#
loop_
_entity_poly.entity_id
_entity_poly.type
_entity_poly.pdbx_seq_one_letter_code
_entity_poly.pdbx_strand_id
1 'polypeptide(L)'
;MIIPENERSSEPLDTERLIYHPDMIRANEWVLSEYQPPIRDFCIFVPCAMRKPYHTSPSHKMYDRIVFGILEPEDAHIVVFGTCGITPREIDTEYPFTDYKFMMGKCNVAKIKRDFIKMESERLAKYLEKTRDNYKHRIAYCIGDFRTAMEKAVEMTNIDVVIVPERKTMEEVADPEKRFKYGSLSQRQYLQDFSDSITNILNIPKRTVGVHEDHSTNDMDWYLL
;
A
#
# COMPACT_ATOMS: atom_id res chain seq x y z
N MET A 1 0.10 -17.01 13.79
CA MET A 1 -0.49 -17.90 12.77
C MET A 1 -1.99 -17.67 12.64
N ILE A 2 -2.37 -16.98 11.56
CA ILE A 2 -3.75 -16.62 11.22
C ILE A 2 -4.57 -17.86 10.84
N ILE A 3 -3.98 -18.76 10.04
CA ILE A 3 -4.60 -19.99 9.55
C ILE A 3 -3.66 -21.17 9.80
N PRO A 4 -4.02 -22.12 10.69
CA PRO A 4 -3.25 -23.34 10.92
C PRO A 4 -3.02 -24.14 9.65
N GLU A 5 -1.83 -24.75 9.51
CA GLU A 5 -1.44 -25.50 8.30
C GLU A 5 -2.44 -26.60 7.89
N ASN A 6 -2.98 -27.32 8.87
CA ASN A 6 -3.96 -28.38 8.66
C ASN A 6 -5.35 -27.87 8.22
N GLU A 7 -5.58 -26.55 8.26
CA GLU A 7 -6.83 -25.90 7.85
C GLU A 7 -6.71 -25.14 6.53
N ARG A 8 -5.50 -25.05 5.95
CA ARG A 8 -5.27 -24.31 4.70
C ARG A 8 -5.93 -25.03 3.54
N SER A 9 -6.54 -24.24 2.67
CA SER A 9 -7.08 -24.68 1.39
C SER A 9 -5.98 -25.21 0.48
N SER A 10 -6.32 -26.21 -0.34
CA SER A 10 -5.46 -26.71 -1.41
C SER A 10 -5.58 -25.89 -2.70
N GLU A 11 -6.41 -24.85 -2.73
CA GLU A 11 -6.58 -23.99 -3.89
C GLU A 11 -5.30 -23.18 -4.20
N PRO A 12 -5.02 -22.90 -5.49
CA PRO A 12 -3.82 -22.19 -5.88
C PRO A 12 -3.88 -20.69 -5.55
N LEU A 13 -2.80 -20.15 -4.98
CA LEU A 13 -2.63 -18.73 -4.66
C LEU A 13 -1.97 -17.89 -5.78
N ASP A 14 -1.95 -18.40 -7.01
CA ASP A 14 -1.25 -17.78 -8.16
C ASP A 14 -2.16 -17.41 -9.34
N THR A 15 -3.48 -17.58 -9.20
CA THR A 15 -4.48 -17.26 -10.23
C THR A 15 -5.33 -16.04 -9.86
N GLU A 16 -6.11 -15.51 -10.80
CA GLU A 16 -7.05 -14.42 -10.55
C GLU A 16 -8.16 -14.77 -9.56
N ARG A 17 -8.36 -16.06 -9.26
CA ARG A 17 -9.30 -16.52 -8.23
C ARG A 17 -8.83 -16.15 -6.82
N LEU A 18 -7.59 -15.71 -6.64
CA LEU A 18 -7.02 -15.31 -5.36
C LEU A 18 -7.92 -14.35 -4.56
N ILE A 19 -8.60 -13.41 -5.22
CA ILE A 19 -9.48 -12.45 -4.53
C ILE A 19 -10.70 -13.10 -3.87
N TYR A 20 -11.08 -14.31 -4.29
CA TYR A 20 -12.15 -15.13 -3.73
C TYR A 20 -11.63 -16.34 -2.93
N HIS A 21 -10.31 -16.49 -2.81
CA HIS A 21 -9.71 -17.66 -2.17
C HIS A 21 -10.14 -17.73 -0.70
N PRO A 22 -10.60 -18.89 -0.19
CA PRO A 22 -11.15 -19.01 1.16
C PRO A 22 -10.16 -18.54 2.24
N ASP A 23 -8.89 -18.94 2.13
CA ASP A 23 -7.88 -18.49 3.11
C ASP A 23 -7.56 -17.00 3.00
N MET A 24 -7.69 -16.42 1.80
CA MET A 24 -7.49 -14.98 1.64
C MET A 24 -8.65 -14.20 2.28
N ILE A 25 -9.88 -14.69 2.10
CA ILE A 25 -11.07 -14.13 2.75
C ILE A 25 -10.91 -14.22 4.28
N ARG A 26 -10.59 -15.42 4.80
CA ARG A 26 -10.41 -15.66 6.24
C ARG A 26 -9.30 -14.79 6.83
N ALA A 27 -8.18 -14.63 6.14
CA ALA A 27 -7.10 -13.79 6.61
C ALA A 27 -7.48 -12.30 6.64
N ASN A 28 -8.20 -11.82 5.64
CA ASN A 28 -8.74 -10.45 5.64
C ASN A 28 -9.76 -10.25 6.77
N GLU A 29 -10.65 -11.21 6.98
CA GLU A 29 -11.61 -11.15 8.09
C GLU A 29 -10.89 -11.09 9.42
N TRP A 30 -9.86 -11.90 9.63
CA TRP A 30 -9.03 -11.86 10.84
C TRP A 30 -8.35 -10.50 11.05
N VAL A 31 -7.81 -9.87 9.99
CA VAL A 31 -7.25 -8.51 10.08
C VAL A 31 -8.33 -7.48 10.47
N LEU A 32 -9.53 -7.63 9.95
CA LEU A 32 -10.63 -6.70 10.21
C LEU A 32 -11.29 -6.92 11.57
N SER A 33 -11.35 -8.15 12.08
CA SER A 33 -11.99 -8.47 13.37
C SER A 33 -11.00 -8.58 14.53
N GLU A 34 -9.97 -9.42 14.40
CA GLU A 34 -9.13 -9.85 15.52
C GLU A 34 -7.88 -9.00 15.72
N TYR A 35 -7.19 -8.64 14.62
CA TYR A 35 -5.97 -7.82 14.70
C TYR A 35 -6.27 -6.52 15.44
N GLN A 36 -5.37 -6.13 16.34
CA GLN A 36 -5.44 -4.90 17.14
C GLN A 36 -4.41 -3.91 16.59
N PRO A 37 -4.83 -2.92 15.79
CA PRO A 37 -3.93 -1.93 15.25
C PRO A 37 -3.36 -1.04 16.37
N PRO A 38 -2.10 -0.60 16.28
CA PRO A 38 -1.54 0.32 17.26
C PRO A 38 -2.21 1.70 17.18
N ILE A 39 -2.04 2.50 18.23
CA ILE A 39 -2.32 3.94 18.20
C ILE A 39 -1.01 4.64 17.84
N ARG A 40 -1.03 5.45 16.77
CA ARG A 40 0.15 6.12 16.18
C ARG A 40 -0.23 7.46 15.59
N ASP A 41 0.72 8.36 15.43
CA ASP A 41 0.42 9.66 14.82
C ASP A 41 0.10 9.52 13.33
N PHE A 42 0.83 8.66 12.62
CA PHE A 42 0.65 8.40 11.20
C PHE A 42 0.27 6.94 10.91
N CYS A 43 -0.71 6.76 10.03
CA CYS A 43 -0.92 5.51 9.32
C CYS A 43 -0.60 5.70 7.84
N ILE A 44 0.33 4.90 7.34
CA ILE A 44 0.84 4.99 5.97
C ILE A 44 0.41 3.73 5.21
N PHE A 45 -0.51 3.92 4.26
CA PHE A 45 -0.96 2.86 3.36
C PHE A 45 -0.03 2.79 2.13
N VAL A 46 0.58 1.64 1.90
CA VAL A 46 1.47 1.37 0.75
C VAL A 46 0.98 0.16 -0.04
N PRO A 47 1.26 0.07 -1.35
CA PRO A 47 0.76 -1.04 -2.15
C PRO A 47 1.52 -2.32 -1.84
N CYS A 48 0.88 -3.46 -2.07
CA CYS A 48 1.51 -4.77 -2.08
C CYS A 48 2.66 -4.84 -3.10
N ALA A 49 3.63 -5.71 -2.86
CA ALA A 49 4.81 -5.88 -3.70
C ALA A 49 4.88 -7.28 -4.35
N MET A 50 5.61 -7.40 -5.45
CA MET A 50 5.85 -8.71 -6.08
C MET A 50 6.66 -9.64 -5.15
N ARG A 51 7.70 -9.09 -4.53
CA ARG A 51 8.54 -9.78 -3.54
C ARG A 51 7.84 -9.76 -2.19
N LYS A 52 7.73 -10.92 -1.55
CA LYS A 52 7.23 -11.10 -0.19
C LYS A 52 8.33 -11.69 0.71
N PRO A 53 8.28 -11.45 2.02
CA PRO A 53 7.37 -10.53 2.71
C PRO A 53 7.60 -9.08 2.25
N TYR A 54 6.54 -8.27 2.26
CA TYR A 54 6.50 -7.00 1.53
C TYR A 54 7.61 -6.04 1.96
N HIS A 55 7.90 -5.98 3.26
CA HIS A 55 8.94 -5.14 3.85
C HIS A 55 10.35 -5.42 3.31
N THR A 56 10.59 -6.60 2.70
CA THR A 56 11.88 -6.92 2.09
C THR A 56 12.01 -6.48 0.63
N SER A 57 10.91 -6.03 0.02
CA SER A 57 10.87 -5.64 -1.38
C SER A 57 11.63 -4.35 -1.65
N PRO A 58 12.24 -4.17 -2.84
CA PRO A 58 12.92 -2.92 -3.20
C PRO A 58 12.01 -1.69 -3.05
N SER A 59 10.75 -1.78 -3.48
CA SER A 59 9.79 -0.69 -3.36
C SER A 59 9.51 -0.32 -1.90
N HIS A 60 9.32 -1.30 -1.02
CA HIS A 60 9.09 -1.02 0.41
C HIS A 60 10.32 -0.43 1.08
N LYS A 61 11.54 -0.88 0.71
CA LYS A 61 12.77 -0.23 1.19
C LYS A 61 12.85 1.24 0.79
N MET A 62 12.38 1.59 -0.41
CA MET A 62 12.31 3.01 -0.83
C MET A 62 11.27 3.79 -0.01
N TYR A 63 10.10 3.20 0.23
CA TYR A 63 9.07 3.82 1.06
C TYR A 63 9.59 4.04 2.49
N ASP A 64 10.30 3.06 3.05
CA ASP A 64 10.90 3.14 4.38
C ASP A 64 11.96 4.24 4.48
N ARG A 65 12.79 4.43 3.46
CA ARG A 65 13.76 5.55 3.42
C ARG A 65 13.09 6.92 3.46
N ILE A 66 11.91 7.05 2.85
CA ILE A 66 11.15 8.31 2.87
C ILE A 66 10.46 8.49 4.22
N VAL A 67 9.67 7.49 4.62
CA VAL A 67 8.86 7.54 5.84
C VAL A 67 9.76 7.69 7.06
N PHE A 68 10.71 6.79 7.26
CA PHE A 68 11.59 6.79 8.43
C PHE A 68 12.81 7.71 8.29
N GLY A 69 12.96 8.37 7.14
CA GLY A 69 13.82 9.54 7.04
C GLY A 69 13.19 10.75 7.73
N ILE A 70 11.84 10.83 7.76
CA ILE A 70 11.09 12.00 8.25
C ILE A 70 10.44 11.75 9.61
N LEU A 71 9.90 10.55 9.82
CA LEU A 71 9.17 10.12 11.02
C LEU A 71 10.02 9.14 11.83
N GLU A 72 9.86 9.17 13.15
CA GLU A 72 10.42 8.10 13.98
C GLU A 72 9.58 6.80 13.83
N PRO A 73 10.18 5.60 13.96
CA PRO A 73 9.45 4.34 13.86
C PRO A 73 8.27 4.21 14.81
N GLU A 74 8.32 4.84 15.99
CA GLU A 74 7.25 4.93 16.97
C GLU A 74 6.07 5.79 16.55
N ASP A 75 6.21 6.65 15.53
CA ASP A 75 5.14 7.55 15.09
C ASP A 75 4.33 7.00 13.92
N ALA A 76 4.86 6.01 13.20
CA ALA A 76 4.26 5.47 11.99
C ALA A 76 3.79 4.02 12.15
N HIS A 77 2.58 3.75 11.67
CA HIS A 77 2.08 2.41 11.39
C HIS A 77 2.00 2.20 9.88
N ILE A 78 2.69 1.18 9.37
CA ILE A 78 2.71 0.89 7.93
C ILE A 78 1.74 -0.23 7.61
N VAL A 79 0.76 0.07 6.77
CA VAL A 79 -0.28 -0.88 6.34
C VAL A 79 -0.14 -1.13 4.85
N VAL A 80 0.04 -2.38 4.47
CA VAL A 80 0.05 -2.77 3.06
C VAL A 80 -1.38 -3.02 2.60
N PHE A 81 -1.72 -2.66 1.37
CA PHE A 81 -2.99 -3.04 0.76
C PHE A 81 -2.83 -3.40 -0.72
N GLY A 82 -3.78 -4.13 -1.29
CA GLY A 82 -3.75 -4.47 -2.70
C GLY A 82 -4.30 -5.85 -3.02
N THR A 83 -3.55 -6.66 -3.77
CA THR A 83 -4.06 -7.93 -4.35
C THR A 83 -4.72 -8.85 -3.31
N CYS A 84 -4.20 -8.82 -2.09
CA CYS A 84 -4.61 -9.68 -0.98
C CYS A 84 -5.43 -8.95 0.09
N GLY A 85 -5.88 -7.74 -0.18
CA GLY A 85 -6.49 -6.89 0.83
C GLY A 85 -5.49 -6.26 1.78
N ILE A 86 -5.94 -5.98 3.00
CA ILE A 86 -5.24 -5.15 3.98
C ILE A 86 -4.35 -6.04 4.82
N THR A 87 -3.07 -5.68 4.90
CA THR A 87 -2.04 -6.41 5.61
C THR A 87 -1.14 -5.42 6.36
N PRO A 88 -1.41 -5.16 7.65
CA PRO A 88 -0.45 -4.51 8.54
C PRO A 88 0.92 -5.18 8.42
N ARG A 89 2.00 -4.40 8.37
CA ARG A 89 3.34 -4.95 8.10
C ARG A 89 3.85 -5.91 9.16
N GLU A 90 3.33 -5.83 10.39
CA GLU A 90 3.68 -6.72 11.49
C GLU A 90 3.33 -8.19 11.21
N ILE A 91 2.43 -8.44 10.25
CA ILE A 91 1.94 -9.77 9.90
C ILE A 91 2.17 -10.13 8.43
N ASP A 92 3.03 -9.40 7.71
CA ASP A 92 3.24 -9.64 6.27
C ASP A 92 4.01 -10.93 5.94
N THR A 93 4.59 -11.58 6.95
CA THR A 93 5.24 -12.90 6.89
C THR A 93 4.25 -14.05 7.12
N GLU A 94 3.03 -13.76 7.55
CA GLU A 94 2.03 -14.78 7.87
C GLU A 94 1.34 -15.29 6.60
N TYR A 95 0.95 -16.57 6.62
CA TYR A 95 0.10 -17.14 5.58
C TYR A 95 -1.29 -16.49 5.61
N PRO A 96 -1.90 -16.14 4.46
CA PRO A 96 -1.44 -16.35 3.08
C PRO A 96 -0.69 -15.16 2.45
N PHE A 97 -0.40 -14.11 3.22
CA PHE A 97 0.13 -12.85 2.70
C PHE A 97 1.52 -12.99 2.08
N THR A 98 2.36 -13.91 2.59
CA THR A 98 3.68 -14.15 2.02
C THR A 98 3.70 -15.15 0.86
N ASP A 99 2.66 -15.95 0.67
CA ASP A 99 2.68 -17.17 -0.16
C ASP A 99 2.11 -16.97 -1.58
N TYR A 100 1.27 -15.96 -1.78
CA TYR A 100 0.61 -15.74 -3.05
C TYR A 100 1.55 -15.22 -4.15
N LYS A 101 1.25 -15.58 -5.40
CA LYS A 101 2.04 -15.15 -6.59
C LYS A 101 1.23 -14.31 -7.58
N PHE A 102 -0.10 -14.33 -7.50
CA PHE A 102 -0.95 -13.56 -8.40
C PHE A 102 -0.70 -12.05 -8.26
N MET A 103 -0.85 -11.29 -9.34
CA MET A 103 -0.64 -9.84 -9.37
C MET A 103 -1.84 -9.13 -9.99
N MET A 104 -2.64 -8.46 -9.14
CA MET A 104 -3.82 -7.72 -9.61
C MET A 104 -3.48 -6.68 -10.67
N GLY A 105 -2.37 -5.96 -10.52
CA GLY A 105 -1.93 -4.94 -11.48
C GLY A 105 -1.59 -5.46 -12.88
N LYS A 106 -1.46 -6.78 -13.07
CA LYS A 106 -1.28 -7.43 -14.39
C LYS A 106 -2.54 -8.13 -14.89
N CYS A 107 -3.61 -8.16 -14.10
CA CYS A 107 -4.87 -8.76 -14.50
C CYS A 107 -5.55 -7.91 -15.57
N ASN A 108 -6.05 -8.54 -16.64
CA ASN A 108 -6.83 -7.87 -17.69
C ASN A 108 -8.28 -8.37 -17.76
N VAL A 109 -8.71 -9.20 -16.81
CA VAL A 109 -10.08 -9.72 -16.76
C VAL A 109 -10.98 -8.66 -16.15
N ALA A 110 -11.85 -8.05 -16.97
CA ALA A 110 -12.71 -6.94 -16.55
C ALA A 110 -13.59 -7.25 -15.33
N LYS A 111 -14.13 -8.47 -15.23
CA LYS A 111 -14.90 -8.90 -14.06
C LYS A 111 -14.05 -8.90 -12.79
N ILE A 112 -12.84 -9.45 -12.85
CA ILE A 112 -11.94 -9.52 -11.70
C ILE A 112 -11.55 -8.12 -11.22
N LYS A 113 -11.26 -7.19 -12.14
CA LYS A 113 -10.98 -5.78 -11.76
C LYS A 113 -12.16 -5.13 -11.06
N ARG A 114 -13.37 -5.29 -11.59
CA ARG A 114 -14.58 -4.72 -10.96
C ARG A 114 -14.80 -5.29 -9.56
N ASP A 115 -14.69 -6.61 -9.42
CA ASP A 115 -14.91 -7.28 -8.14
C ASP A 115 -13.80 -6.92 -7.15
N PHE A 116 -12.55 -6.84 -7.61
CA PHE A 116 -11.43 -6.34 -6.82
C PHE A 116 -11.70 -4.94 -6.27
N ILE A 117 -12.04 -3.98 -7.13
CA ILE A 117 -12.30 -2.59 -6.69
C ILE A 117 -13.42 -2.58 -5.64
N LYS A 118 -14.50 -3.33 -5.85
CA LYS A 118 -15.61 -3.41 -4.89
C LYS A 118 -15.17 -3.99 -3.56
N MET A 119 -14.57 -5.18 -3.58
CA MET A 119 -14.16 -5.90 -2.36
C MET A 119 -13.08 -5.14 -1.59
N GLU A 120 -12.12 -4.56 -2.31
CA GLU A 120 -11.03 -3.80 -1.70
C GLU A 120 -11.53 -2.49 -1.10
N SER A 121 -12.43 -1.77 -1.77
CA SER A 121 -13.03 -0.56 -1.18
C SER A 121 -13.83 -0.87 0.08
N GLU A 122 -14.56 -1.99 0.12
CA GLU A 122 -15.31 -2.42 1.29
C GLU A 122 -14.39 -2.81 2.46
N ARG A 123 -13.28 -3.49 2.17
CA ARG A 123 -12.26 -3.84 3.18
C ARG A 123 -11.58 -2.59 3.73
N LEU A 124 -11.16 -1.68 2.85
CA LEU A 124 -10.53 -0.41 3.22
C LEU A 124 -11.47 0.42 4.08
N ALA A 125 -12.75 0.54 3.69
CA ALA A 125 -13.75 1.25 4.48
C ALA A 125 -13.88 0.64 5.90
N LYS A 126 -13.98 -0.68 6.00
CA LYS A 126 -14.04 -1.37 7.31
C LYS A 126 -12.79 -1.11 8.17
N TYR A 127 -11.60 -1.13 7.56
CA TYR A 127 -10.37 -0.89 8.30
C TYR A 127 -10.21 0.58 8.72
N LEU A 128 -10.60 1.52 7.86
CA LEU A 128 -10.65 2.94 8.21
C LEU A 128 -11.58 3.15 9.42
N GLU A 129 -12.78 2.57 9.40
CA GLU A 129 -13.71 2.64 10.55
C GLU A 129 -13.15 1.99 11.81
N LYS A 130 -12.60 0.77 11.69
CA LYS A 130 -11.96 0.05 12.82
C LYS A 130 -10.86 0.90 13.46
N THR A 131 -10.16 1.69 12.66
CA THR A 131 -9.01 2.49 13.10
C THR A 131 -9.31 3.97 13.21
N ARG A 132 -10.58 4.38 13.25
CA ARG A 132 -11.00 5.80 13.22
C ARG A 132 -10.25 6.66 14.24
N ASP A 133 -10.07 6.14 15.45
CA ASP A 133 -9.44 6.86 16.56
C ASP A 133 -7.98 6.44 16.82
N ASN A 134 -7.41 5.57 15.99
CA ASN A 134 -6.04 5.09 16.15
C ASN A 134 -4.98 6.05 15.61
N TYR A 135 -5.34 6.89 14.63
CA TYR A 135 -4.38 7.72 13.91
C TYR A 135 -4.83 9.16 13.76
N LYS A 136 -3.90 10.10 13.98
CA LYS A 136 -4.10 11.53 13.73
C LYS A 136 -4.08 11.83 12.23
N HIS A 137 -3.18 11.19 11.50
CA HIS A 137 -2.97 11.42 10.08
C HIS A 137 -2.93 10.10 9.31
N ARG A 138 -3.51 10.10 8.10
CA ARG A 138 -3.54 8.95 7.20
C ARG A 138 -3.05 9.38 5.82
N ILE A 139 -2.11 8.63 5.27
CA ILE A 139 -1.56 8.86 3.92
C ILE A 139 -1.65 7.56 3.15
N ALA A 140 -2.14 7.61 1.91
CA ALA A 140 -2.18 6.46 1.01
C ALA A 140 -1.35 6.72 -0.24
N TYR A 141 -0.27 5.97 -0.40
CA TYR A 141 0.62 6.05 -1.55
C TYR A 141 0.21 5.04 -2.63
N CYS A 142 -0.60 5.44 -3.60
CA CYS A 142 -1.19 4.50 -4.56
C CYS A 142 -1.64 5.13 -5.88
N ILE A 143 -1.72 4.29 -6.92
CA ILE A 143 -2.21 4.65 -8.26
C ILE A 143 -3.12 3.55 -8.82
N GLY A 144 -3.82 3.84 -9.93
CA GLY A 144 -4.64 2.86 -10.66
C GLY A 144 -5.80 2.31 -9.84
N ASP A 145 -6.10 1.01 -10.03
CA ASP A 145 -7.24 0.35 -9.38
C ASP A 145 -7.14 0.41 -7.83
N PHE A 146 -5.93 0.44 -7.27
CA PHE A 146 -5.70 0.60 -5.83
C PHE A 146 -6.10 1.99 -5.33
N ARG A 147 -5.75 3.03 -6.09
CA ARG A 147 -6.20 4.41 -5.80
C ARG A 147 -7.71 4.51 -5.85
N THR A 148 -8.34 3.95 -6.88
CA THR A 148 -9.81 3.93 -7.00
C THR A 148 -10.47 3.23 -5.83
N ALA A 149 -9.90 2.12 -5.33
CA ALA A 149 -10.43 1.45 -4.15
C ALA A 149 -10.32 2.32 -2.88
N MET A 150 -9.18 2.99 -2.66
CA MET A 150 -8.98 3.91 -1.53
C MET A 150 -9.91 5.12 -1.60
N GLU A 151 -10.04 5.76 -2.77
CA GLU A 151 -10.94 6.90 -2.98
C GLU A 151 -12.39 6.55 -2.63
N LYS A 152 -12.87 5.37 -3.06
CA LYS A 152 -14.19 4.87 -2.67
C LYS A 152 -14.33 4.59 -1.18
N ALA A 153 -13.30 4.05 -0.55
CA ALA A 153 -13.32 3.78 0.89
C ALA A 153 -13.40 5.08 1.72
N VAL A 154 -12.68 6.12 1.29
CA VAL A 154 -12.78 7.46 1.87
C VAL A 154 -14.18 8.03 1.70
N GLU A 155 -14.77 7.92 0.49
CA GLU A 155 -16.16 8.35 0.23
C GLU A 155 -17.17 7.62 1.13
N MET A 156 -16.99 6.31 1.33
CA MET A 156 -17.89 5.48 2.15
C MET A 156 -17.87 5.83 3.65
N THR A 157 -16.75 6.34 4.17
CA THR A 157 -16.50 6.49 5.62
C THR A 157 -16.39 7.94 6.07
N ASN A 158 -16.15 8.86 5.12
CA ASN A 158 -15.79 10.26 5.37
C ASN A 158 -14.59 10.39 6.34
N ILE A 159 -13.69 9.41 6.34
CA ILE A 159 -12.42 9.45 7.08
C ILE A 159 -11.36 10.03 6.16
N ASP A 160 -10.71 11.10 6.61
CA ASP A 160 -9.69 11.78 5.82
C ASP A 160 -8.44 10.92 5.62
N VAL A 161 -7.99 10.85 4.36
CA VAL A 161 -6.78 10.16 3.92
C VAL A 161 -6.16 11.00 2.81
N VAL A 162 -4.92 11.44 3.01
CA VAL A 162 -4.15 12.12 1.97
C VAL A 162 -3.70 11.09 0.94
N ILE A 163 -4.28 11.13 -0.26
CA ILE A 163 -3.96 10.16 -1.32
C ILE A 163 -2.93 10.76 -2.29
N VAL A 164 -1.72 10.21 -2.25
CA VAL A 164 -0.60 10.56 -3.13
C VAL A 164 -0.22 9.39 -4.05
N PRO A 165 0.42 9.61 -5.21
CA PRO A 165 0.85 10.89 -5.78
C PRO A 165 -0.31 11.86 -6.08
N GLU A 166 -0.04 13.15 -6.19
CA GLU A 166 -1.05 14.12 -6.59
C GLU A 166 -1.54 13.82 -8.02
N ARG A 167 -2.81 14.11 -8.30
CA ARG A 167 -3.37 13.90 -9.65
C ARG A 167 -2.61 14.70 -10.71
N LYS A 168 -2.21 15.93 -10.36
CA LYS A 168 -1.41 16.79 -11.23
C LYS A 168 -0.07 16.14 -11.58
N THR A 169 0.66 15.64 -10.59
CA THR A 169 1.93 14.93 -10.83
C THR A 169 1.73 13.68 -11.69
N MET A 170 0.65 12.93 -11.47
CA MET A 170 0.30 11.78 -12.32
C MET A 170 0.00 12.18 -13.78
N GLU A 171 -0.63 13.33 -14.00
CA GLU A 171 -0.92 13.84 -15.35
C GLU A 171 0.36 14.28 -16.06
N GLU A 172 1.29 14.91 -15.35
CA GLU A 172 2.60 15.33 -15.88
C GLU A 172 3.50 14.14 -16.25
N VAL A 173 3.45 13.05 -15.47
CA VAL A 173 4.22 11.82 -15.71
C VAL A 173 3.54 10.90 -16.74
N ALA A 174 2.25 11.12 -17.02
CA ALA A 174 1.48 10.22 -17.88
C ALA A 174 2.04 10.15 -19.31
N ASP A 175 2.28 8.93 -19.76
CA ASP A 175 2.77 8.65 -21.11
C ASP A 175 1.79 7.69 -21.81
N PRO A 176 0.96 8.18 -22.75
CA PRO A 176 -0.06 7.36 -23.39
C PRO A 176 0.52 6.26 -24.28
N GLU A 177 1.78 6.39 -24.71
CA GLU A 177 2.45 5.41 -25.57
C GLU A 177 3.01 4.22 -24.76
N LYS A 178 3.13 4.36 -23.43
CA LYS A 178 3.59 3.29 -22.56
C LYS A 178 2.46 2.35 -22.16
N ARG A 179 2.80 1.06 -22.10
CA ARG A 179 1.92 -0.01 -21.56
C ARG A 179 1.38 0.32 -20.16
N PHE A 180 2.17 1.01 -19.34
CA PHE A 180 1.77 1.52 -18.04
C PHE A 180 1.75 3.05 -18.11
N LYS A 181 0.60 3.63 -18.46
CA LYS A 181 0.41 5.07 -18.66
C LYS A 181 1.02 5.92 -17.54
N TYR A 182 0.79 5.54 -16.29
CA TYR A 182 1.24 6.29 -15.12
C TYR A 182 2.61 5.84 -14.59
N GLY A 183 3.29 4.92 -15.26
CA GLY A 183 4.60 4.40 -14.85
C GLY A 183 4.58 3.66 -13.51
N SER A 184 5.71 3.71 -12.81
CA SER A 184 5.95 3.04 -11.52
C SER A 184 5.83 4.01 -10.35
N LEU A 185 5.37 3.52 -9.20
CA LEU A 185 5.44 4.23 -7.91
C LEU A 185 6.87 4.43 -7.39
N SER A 186 7.89 3.92 -8.08
CA SER A 186 9.30 4.19 -7.78
C SER A 186 9.85 5.44 -8.48
N GLN A 187 9.03 6.17 -9.25
CA GLN A 187 9.47 7.39 -9.91
C GLN A 187 9.71 8.53 -8.92
N ARG A 188 10.77 9.30 -9.16
CA ARG A 188 11.20 10.39 -8.28
C ARG A 188 10.07 11.38 -7.95
N GLN A 189 9.28 11.77 -8.95
CA GLN A 189 8.18 12.74 -8.79
C GLN A 189 7.11 12.22 -7.82
N TYR A 190 6.78 10.94 -7.90
CA TYR A 190 5.79 10.32 -7.01
C TYR A 190 6.33 10.16 -5.59
N LEU A 191 7.61 9.79 -5.47
CA LEU A 191 8.28 9.75 -4.17
C LEU A 191 8.39 11.14 -3.56
N GLN A 192 8.56 12.19 -4.38
CA GLN A 192 8.54 13.58 -3.92
C GLN A 192 7.18 13.96 -3.35
N ASP A 193 6.07 13.66 -4.06
CA ASP A 193 4.73 13.89 -3.51
C ASP A 193 4.52 13.15 -2.18
N PHE A 194 5.07 11.93 -2.07
CA PHE A 194 4.99 11.15 -0.84
C PHE A 194 5.76 11.80 0.32
N SER A 195 7.01 12.21 0.09
CA SER A 195 7.80 13.00 1.05
C SER A 195 7.08 14.29 1.44
N ASP A 196 6.61 15.05 0.45
CA ASP A 196 5.92 16.32 0.63
C ASP A 196 4.66 16.16 1.47
N SER A 197 3.89 15.08 1.26
CA SER A 197 2.68 14.82 2.06
C SER A 197 2.97 14.70 3.56
N ILE A 198 4.10 14.08 3.93
CA ILE A 198 4.51 13.95 5.33
C ILE A 198 5.03 15.29 5.86
N THR A 199 5.93 15.97 5.11
CA THR A 199 6.52 17.24 5.56
C THR A 199 5.48 18.36 5.70
N ASN A 200 4.48 18.38 4.82
CA ASN A 200 3.39 19.36 4.86
C ASN A 200 2.52 19.18 6.12
N ILE A 201 2.19 17.93 6.47
CA ILE A 201 1.42 17.63 7.70
C ILE A 201 2.20 18.04 8.95
N LEU A 202 3.50 17.77 8.99
CA LEU A 202 4.37 18.18 10.10
C LEU A 202 4.69 19.68 10.12
N ASN A 203 4.35 20.41 9.05
CA ASN A 203 4.72 21.81 8.85
C ASN A 203 6.24 22.06 8.99
N ILE A 204 7.05 21.18 8.38
CA ILE A 204 8.51 21.28 8.32
C ILE A 204 8.98 21.58 6.90
N PRO A 205 10.22 22.07 6.70
CA PRO A 205 10.77 22.27 5.37
C PRO A 205 10.69 20.99 4.52
N LYS A 206 10.29 21.14 3.26
CA LYS A 206 10.26 20.05 2.29
C LYS A 206 11.64 19.43 2.16
N ARG A 207 11.69 18.10 2.08
CA ARG A 207 12.90 17.36 1.77
C ARG A 207 12.91 16.99 0.30
N THR A 208 14.03 17.18 -0.37
CA THR A 208 14.12 16.88 -1.80
C THR A 208 14.47 15.41 -1.98
N VAL A 209 13.56 14.63 -2.56
CA VAL A 209 13.85 13.26 -2.96
C VAL A 209 14.82 13.30 -4.13
N GLY A 210 15.97 12.66 -3.98
CA GLY A 210 17.03 12.71 -4.98
C GLY A 210 18.16 11.71 -4.72
N VAL A 211 19.03 11.60 -5.71
CA VAL A 211 20.24 10.79 -5.62
C VAL A 211 21.35 11.71 -5.12
N HIS A 212 22.01 11.35 -4.01
CA HIS A 212 23.38 11.80 -3.80
C HIS A 212 24.24 11.02 -4.79
N GLU A 213 24.81 11.71 -5.80
CA GLU A 213 25.69 11.08 -6.79
C GLU A 213 26.84 10.30 -6.12
N ASP A 214 27.27 10.73 -4.93
CA ASP A 214 28.36 10.15 -4.14
C ASP A 214 27.97 8.85 -3.38
N HIS A 215 26.67 8.53 -3.29
CA HIS A 215 26.13 7.46 -2.42
C HIS A 215 25.17 6.49 -3.13
N SER A 216 25.01 6.63 -4.44
CA SER A 216 24.15 5.76 -5.24
C SER A 216 24.90 4.51 -5.68
N THR A 217 24.46 3.34 -5.21
CA THR A 217 24.99 2.06 -5.69
C THR A 217 24.14 1.43 -6.80
N ASN A 218 22.92 1.94 -7.02
CA ASN A 218 22.00 1.51 -8.09
C ASN A 218 20.79 2.47 -8.24
N ASP A 219 19.98 2.28 -9.28
CA ASP A 219 18.78 3.08 -9.62
C ASP A 219 17.68 3.12 -8.53
N MET A 220 17.79 2.31 -7.47
CA MET A 220 16.86 2.25 -6.34
C MET A 220 17.38 3.00 -5.12
N ASP A 221 18.59 3.57 -5.18
CA ASP A 221 19.19 4.33 -4.10
C ASP A 221 18.77 5.80 -4.13
N TRP A 222 17.57 6.03 -3.61
CA TRP A 222 17.03 7.37 -3.37
C TRP A 222 17.23 7.75 -1.91
N TYR A 223 17.71 8.98 -1.68
CA TYR A 223 17.86 9.57 -0.36
C TYR A 223 17.07 10.88 -0.29
N LEU A 224 16.77 11.32 0.92
CA LEU A 224 16.20 12.64 1.16
C LEU A 224 17.36 13.63 1.37
N LEU A 225 17.35 14.71 0.59
CA LEU A 225 18.21 15.89 0.74
C LEU A 225 17.52 16.94 1.62
#